data_AF-A0A4P5XD83-F1
#
_entry.id   AF-A0A4P5XD83-F1
#
_cell.length_a   1.000
_cell.length_b   1.000
_cell.length_c   1.000
_cell.angle_alpha   90.00
_cell.angle_beta   90.00
_cell.angle_gamma   90.00
#
_symmetry.space_group_name_H-M   'P 1'
#
loop_
_entity.id
_entity.type
_entity.pdbx_description
1 polymer ?
#
loop_
_entity_poly.entity_id
_entity_poly.type
_entity_poly.pdbx_seq_one_letter_code
_entity_poly.pdbx_strand_id
1 'polypeptide(L)'
;MKHTHPSSPRRRGAVIAVVVLLLGVVNVTTLAILYGSVDDASISVLRVETVRAFYAAESGAIAVAKLRENKAALPAANSQLALPTATATYEQVPTSVQTTSTLIVRGNSGEAQRRIRLDFEVR
;
A
#
# COMPACT_ATOMS: atom_id res chain seq x y z
N MET A 1 41.01 -5.62 62.22
CA MET A 1 40.74 -4.19 61.94
C MET A 1 40.08 -4.09 60.57
N LYS A 2 38.85 -3.58 60.51
CA LYS A 2 38.01 -3.56 59.30
C LYS A 2 37.97 -2.13 58.78
N HIS A 3 38.73 -1.83 57.72
CA HIS A 3 38.72 -0.51 57.08
C HIS A 3 37.50 -0.40 56.15
N THR A 4 36.42 0.21 56.64
CA THR A 4 35.32 0.68 55.80
C THR A 4 35.73 2.00 55.14
N HIS A 5 36.09 1.96 53.86
CA HIS A 5 36.30 3.17 53.07
C HIS A 5 34.98 3.94 52.94
N PRO A 6 34.92 5.24 53.31
CA PRO A 6 33.75 6.06 53.05
C PRO A 6 33.65 6.33 51.54
N SER A 7 32.70 5.68 50.87
CA SER A 7 32.38 5.98 49.47
C SER A 7 31.90 7.43 49.38
N SER A 8 32.69 8.30 48.75
CA SER A 8 32.39 9.73 48.68
C SER A 8 31.08 10.01 47.94
N PRO A 9 30.16 10.83 48.49
CA PRO A 9 28.84 11.08 47.92
C PRO A 9 28.87 11.61 46.48
N ARG A 10 29.94 12.30 46.07
CA ARG A 10 30.18 12.74 44.69
C ARG A 10 30.22 11.59 43.67
N ARG A 11 30.79 10.43 44.04
CA ARG A 11 30.87 9.26 43.14
C ARG A 11 29.51 8.61 42.92
N ARG A 12 28.67 8.57 43.96
CA ARG A 12 27.31 8.02 43.87
C ARG A 12 26.41 8.90 42.99
N GLY A 13 26.50 10.23 43.14
CA GLY A 13 25.76 11.18 42.29
C GLY A 13 26.14 11.05 40.80
N ALA A 14 27.43 10.93 40.50
CA ALA A 14 27.91 10.74 39.13
C ALA A 14 27.40 9.42 38.52
N VAL A 15 27.43 8.31 39.29
CA VAL A 15 26.93 7.01 38.83
C VAL A 15 25.43 7.08 38.53
N ILE A 16 24.64 7.71 39.40
CA ILE A 16 23.20 7.86 39.17
C ILE A 16 22.93 8.70 37.91
N ALA A 17 23.64 9.82 37.73
CA ALA A 17 23.50 10.64 36.53
C ALA A 17 23.81 9.86 35.25
N VAL A 18 24.86 9.04 35.25
CA VAL A 18 25.20 8.17 34.11
C VAL A 18 24.10 7.15 33.85
N VAL A 19 23.58 6.49 34.88
CA VAL A 19 22.49 5.50 34.73
C VAL A 19 21.23 6.15 34.18
N VAL A 20 20.85 7.32 34.68
CA VAL A 20 19.68 8.07 34.17
C VAL A 20 19.88 8.47 32.71
N LEU A 21 21.09 8.91 32.34
CA LEU A 21 21.40 9.28 30.97
C LEU A 21 21.33 8.06 30.04
N LEU A 22 21.85 6.90 30.48
CA LEU A 22 21.74 5.65 29.73
C LEU A 22 20.27 5.20 29.57
N LEU A 23 19.47 5.29 30.63
CA LEU A 23 18.02 5.00 30.56
C LEU A 23 17.30 5.97 29.61
N GLY A 24 17.69 7.25 29.61
CA GLY A 24 17.19 8.25 28.67
C GLY A 24 17.49 7.86 27.23
N VAL A 25 18.74 7.49 26.92
CA VAL A 25 19.14 7.05 25.58
C VAL A 25 18.35 5.83 25.14
N VAL A 26 18.23 4.81 26.01
CA VAL A 26 17.45 3.60 25.70
C VAL A 26 16.00 3.94 25.35
N ASN A 27 15.34 4.78 26.15
CA ASN A 27 13.95 5.19 25.89
C ASN A 27 13.82 5.93 24.55
N VAL A 28 14.70 6.88 24.27
CA VAL A 28 14.70 7.61 22.98
C VAL A 28 14.91 6.64 21.80
N THR A 29 15.85 5.71 21.91
CA THR A 29 16.09 4.69 20.88
C THR A 29 14.87 3.79 20.67
N THR A 30 14.21 3.34 21.75
CA THR A 30 12.99 2.51 21.62
C THR A 30 11.86 3.24 20.94
N LEU A 31 11.64 4.53 21.24
CA LEU A 31 10.65 5.34 20.56
C LEU A 31 10.99 5.51 19.08
N ALA A 32 12.25 5.79 18.75
CA ALA A 32 12.69 5.92 17.36
C ALA A 32 12.44 4.63 16.54
N ILE A 33 12.71 3.45 17.12
CA ILE A 33 12.45 2.16 16.47
C ILE A 33 10.95 1.95 16.25
N LEU A 34 10.11 2.25 17.25
CA LEU A 34 8.66 2.11 17.13
C LEU A 34 8.08 3.02 16.03
N TYR A 35 8.48 4.29 16.00
CA TYR A 35 8.02 5.22 14.97
C TYR A 35 8.51 4.84 13.57
N GLY A 36 9.78 4.43 13.44
CA GLY A 36 10.29 3.93 12.15
C GLY A 36 9.55 2.69 11.65
N SER A 37 9.16 1.78 12.56
CA SER A 37 8.42 0.56 12.20
C SER A 37 7.01 0.85 11.65
N VAL A 38 6.35 1.93 12.07
CA VAL A 38 5.02 2.30 11.58
C VAL A 38 5.12 2.77 10.13
N ASP A 39 6.14 3.56 9.81
CA ASP A 39 6.39 4.04 8.45
C ASP A 39 6.66 2.88 7.50
N ASP A 40 7.47 1.89 7.91
CA ASP A 40 7.75 0.69 7.10
C ASP A 40 6.51 -0.17 6.86
N ALA A 41 5.64 -0.31 7.87
CA ALA A 41 4.37 -1.02 7.74
C ALA A 41 3.45 -0.32 6.72
N SER A 42 3.36 1.02 6.79
CA SER A 42 2.54 1.80 5.86
C SER A 42 3.01 1.67 4.40
N ILE A 43 4.33 1.70 4.17
CA ILE A 43 4.92 1.50 2.85
C ILE A 43 4.62 0.09 2.32
N SER A 44 4.69 -0.91 3.19
CA SER A 44 4.40 -2.30 2.83
C SER A 44 2.94 -2.49 2.43
N VAL A 45 2.00 -1.86 3.15
CA VAL A 45 0.57 -1.85 2.81
C VAL A 45 0.34 -1.19 1.44
N LEU A 46 0.95 -0.02 1.21
CA LEU A 46 0.81 0.70 -0.07
C LEU A 46 1.29 -0.15 -1.26
N ARG A 47 2.37 -0.93 -1.10
CA ARG A 47 2.85 -1.84 -2.15
C ARG A 47 1.83 -2.93 -2.48
N VAL A 48 1.24 -3.55 -1.46
CA VAL A 48 0.22 -4.57 -1.63
C VAL A 48 -1.03 -3.98 -2.31
N GLU A 49 -1.48 -2.82 -1.85
CA GLU A 49 -2.60 -2.09 -2.45
C GLU A 49 -2.33 -1.74 -3.92
N THR A 50 -1.12 -1.28 -4.24
CA THR A 50 -0.71 -0.96 -5.62
C THR A 50 -0.76 -2.19 -6.53
N VAL A 51 -0.24 -3.34 -6.07
CA VAL A 51 -0.29 -4.60 -6.84
C VAL A 51 -1.72 -5.04 -7.06
N ARG A 52 -2.58 -4.93 -6.04
CA ARG A 52 -4.02 -5.27 -6.16
C ARG A 52 -4.76 -4.34 -7.11
N ALA A 53 -4.52 -3.03 -7.03
CA ALA A 53 -5.10 -2.06 -7.95
C ALA A 53 -4.66 -2.33 -9.40
N PHE A 54 -3.39 -2.70 -9.61
CA PHE A 54 -2.88 -3.11 -10.92
C PHE A 54 -3.58 -4.36 -11.45
N TYR A 55 -3.61 -5.42 -10.64
CA TYR A 55 -4.27 -6.67 -11.02
C TYR A 55 -5.77 -6.49 -11.28
N ALA A 56 -6.44 -5.63 -10.52
CA ALA A 56 -7.85 -5.29 -10.74
C ALA A 56 -8.07 -4.61 -12.10
N ALA A 57 -7.23 -3.63 -12.46
CA ALA A 57 -7.32 -2.95 -13.74
C ALA A 57 -7.08 -3.93 -14.91
N GLU A 58 -6.06 -4.77 -14.82
CA GLU A 58 -5.76 -5.78 -15.86
C GLU A 58 -6.85 -6.84 -15.97
N SER A 59 -7.34 -7.35 -14.84
CA SER A 59 -8.42 -8.34 -14.82
C SER A 59 -9.69 -7.78 -15.45
N GLY A 60 -10.04 -6.52 -15.14
CA GLY A 60 -11.17 -5.84 -15.75
C GLY A 60 -11.02 -5.69 -17.27
N ALA A 61 -9.81 -5.36 -17.74
CA ALA A 61 -9.50 -5.28 -19.16
C ALA A 61 -9.60 -6.65 -19.88
N ILE A 62 -9.02 -7.70 -19.29
CA ILE A 62 -9.09 -9.07 -19.81
C ILE A 62 -10.55 -9.57 -19.86
N ALA A 63 -11.36 -9.24 -18.85
CA ALA A 63 -12.78 -9.60 -18.84
C ALA A 63 -13.51 -9.00 -20.06
N VAL A 64 -13.27 -7.73 -20.40
CA VAL A 64 -13.84 -7.11 -21.59
C VAL A 64 -13.36 -7.77 -22.88
N ALA A 65 -12.07 -8.10 -22.97
CA ALA A 65 -11.53 -8.82 -24.13
C ALA A 65 -12.23 -10.18 -24.33
N LYS A 66 -12.39 -10.96 -23.25
CA LYS A 66 -13.09 -12.27 -23.30
C LYS A 66 -14.58 -12.14 -23.61
N LEU A 67 -15.27 -11.15 -23.03
CA LEU A 67 -16.68 -10.89 -23.33
C LEU A 67 -16.87 -10.57 -24.82
N ARG A 68 -15.94 -9.80 -25.39
CA ARG A 68 -15.96 -9.48 -26.82
C ARG A 68 -15.72 -10.69 -27.70
N GLU A 69 -14.74 -11.52 -27.37
CA GLU A 69 -14.46 -12.78 -28.07
C GLU A 69 -15.69 -13.69 -28.10
N ASN A 70 -16.41 -13.75 -26.97
CA ASN A 70 -17.65 -14.53 -26.84
C ASN A 70 -18.90 -13.84 -27.42
N LYS A 71 -18.76 -12.67 -28.05
CA LYS A 71 -19.88 -11.83 -28.55
C LYS A 71 -20.95 -11.56 -27.48
N ALA A 72 -20.54 -11.49 -26.22
CA ALA A 72 -21.41 -11.21 -25.09
C ALA A 72 -21.60 -9.69 -24.91
N ALA A 73 -22.57 -9.31 -24.09
CA ALA A 73 -22.79 -7.92 -23.72
C ALA A 73 -21.58 -7.38 -22.95
N LEU A 74 -21.11 -6.20 -23.35
CA LEU A 74 -20.04 -5.49 -22.65
C LEU A 74 -20.59 -4.79 -21.40
N PRO A 75 -19.78 -4.62 -20.34
CA PRO A 75 -20.18 -3.85 -19.17
C PRO A 75 -20.52 -2.41 -19.56
N ALA A 76 -21.52 -1.84 -18.89
CA ALA A 76 -21.86 -0.44 -19.07
C ALA A 76 -20.70 0.47 -18.61
N ALA A 77 -20.56 1.64 -19.22
CA ALA A 77 -19.65 2.65 -18.70
C ALA A 77 -20.02 3.00 -17.25
N ASN A 78 -19.00 3.26 -16.44
CA ASN A 78 -19.04 3.47 -14.98
C ASN A 78 -19.53 2.27 -14.15
N SER A 79 -19.80 1.11 -14.76
CA SER A 79 -20.06 -0.10 -13.98
C SER A 79 -18.79 -0.59 -13.27
N GLN A 80 -18.99 -1.39 -12.23
CA GLN A 80 -17.90 -1.89 -11.39
C GLN A 80 -17.91 -3.41 -11.34
N LEU A 81 -16.71 -3.98 -11.45
CA LEU A 81 -16.43 -5.37 -11.13
C LEU A 81 -15.83 -5.42 -9.72
N ALA A 82 -16.57 -6.02 -8.79
CA ALA A 82 -16.08 -6.27 -7.44
C ALA A 82 -15.17 -7.51 -7.43
N LEU A 83 -13.94 -7.33 -6.91
CA LEU A 83 -13.01 -8.41 -6.62
C LEU A 83 -12.90 -8.55 -5.09
N PRO A 84 -12.41 -9.69 -4.57
CA PRO A 84 -12.40 -9.92 -3.12
C PRO A 84 -11.69 -8.84 -2.30
N THR A 85 -10.65 -8.21 -2.86
CA THR A 85 -9.83 -7.20 -2.17
C THR A 85 -9.58 -5.94 -3.01
N ALA A 86 -10.34 -5.73 -4.08
CA ALA A 86 -10.14 -4.62 -5.02
C ALA A 86 -11.40 -4.39 -5.87
N THR A 87 -11.44 -3.30 -6.61
CA THR A 87 -12.54 -2.99 -7.54
C THR A 87 -11.98 -2.56 -8.89
N ALA A 88 -12.61 -2.98 -9.98
CA ALA A 88 -12.32 -2.46 -11.31
C ALA A 88 -13.51 -1.68 -11.85
N THR A 89 -13.31 -0.41 -12.19
CA THR A 89 -14.34 0.49 -12.72
C THR A 89 -14.13 0.69 -14.22
N TYR A 90 -15.18 0.47 -14.99
CA TYR A 90 -15.19 0.60 -16.44
C TYR A 90 -15.50 2.04 -16.87
N GLU A 91 -14.53 2.94 -16.81
CA GLU A 91 -14.77 4.37 -17.10
C GLU A 91 -15.23 4.62 -18.54
N GLN A 92 -14.63 3.92 -19.49
CA GLN A 92 -14.98 4.04 -20.90
C GLN A 92 -14.99 2.65 -21.50
N VAL A 93 -16.14 2.24 -22.02
CA VAL A 93 -16.31 0.97 -22.73
C VAL A 93 -16.84 1.29 -24.12
N PRO A 94 -16.23 0.75 -25.19
CA PRO A 94 -16.77 0.91 -26.52
C PRO A 94 -18.16 0.35 -26.65
N THR A 95 -18.96 0.99 -27.51
CA THR A 95 -20.16 0.34 -28.00
C THR A 95 -19.79 -0.75 -29.00
N SER A 96 -20.58 -1.83 -29.04
CA SER A 96 -20.31 -3.05 -29.81
C SER A 96 -20.17 -2.86 -31.33
N VAL A 97 -20.47 -1.66 -31.85
CA VAL A 97 -20.56 -1.35 -33.28
C VAL A 97 -19.31 -0.65 -33.82
N GLN A 98 -18.35 -0.29 -32.96
CA GLN A 98 -17.16 0.47 -33.39
C GLN A 98 -15.98 -0.46 -33.75
N THR A 99 -15.42 -0.24 -34.94
CA THR A 99 -14.21 -0.92 -35.42
C THR A 99 -12.95 -0.42 -34.74
N THR A 100 -12.84 0.86 -34.38
CA THR A 100 -11.71 1.37 -33.58
C THR A 100 -12.24 2.03 -32.33
N SER A 101 -11.75 1.62 -31.16
CA SER A 101 -12.23 2.19 -29.92
C SER A 101 -11.28 2.00 -28.74
N THR A 102 -11.52 2.80 -27.70
CA THR A 102 -10.73 2.81 -26.48
C THR A 102 -11.55 2.23 -25.33
N LEU A 103 -10.95 1.27 -24.62
CA LEU A 103 -11.37 0.83 -23.30
C LEU A 103 -10.51 1.52 -22.23
N ILE A 104 -11.15 2.04 -21.21
CA ILE A 104 -10.48 2.57 -20.02
C ILE A 104 -11.03 1.86 -18.79
N VAL A 105 -10.13 1.21 -18.05
CA VAL A 105 -10.42 0.52 -16.80
C VAL A 105 -9.58 1.11 -15.68
N ARG A 106 -10.22 1.46 -14.56
CA ARG A 106 -9.54 1.86 -13.33
C ARG A 106 -9.63 0.76 -12.29
N GLY A 107 -8.50 0.20 -11.89
CA GLY A 107 -8.40 -0.64 -10.70
C GLY A 107 -8.16 0.21 -9.46
N ASN A 108 -8.80 -0.15 -8.34
CA ASN A 108 -8.70 0.52 -7.06
C ASN A 108 -8.57 -0.51 -5.92
N SER A 109 -7.71 -0.22 -4.94
CA SER A 109 -7.54 -1.01 -3.71
C SER A 109 -7.02 -0.09 -2.61
N GLY A 110 -7.82 0.17 -1.58
CA GLY A 110 -7.44 1.12 -0.52
C GLY A 110 -7.20 2.52 -1.09
N GLU A 111 -6.01 3.06 -0.85
CA GLU A 111 -5.58 4.37 -1.36
C GLU A 111 -4.92 4.27 -2.76
N ALA A 112 -4.61 3.04 -3.22
CA ALA A 112 -3.94 2.84 -4.49
C ALA A 112 -4.92 2.76 -5.67
N GLN A 113 -4.61 3.51 -6.74
CA GLN A 113 -5.36 3.50 -7.99
C GLN A 113 -4.46 3.27 -9.20
N ARG A 114 -4.96 2.51 -10.17
CA ARG A 114 -4.30 2.33 -11.47
C ARG A 114 -5.31 2.44 -12.60
N ARG A 115 -4.99 3.24 -13.61
CA ARG A 115 -5.78 3.40 -14.83
C ARG A 115 -5.07 2.74 -16.01
N ILE A 116 -5.76 1.87 -16.73
CA ILE A 116 -5.29 1.23 -17.95
C ILE A 116 -6.15 1.73 -19.10
N ARG A 117 -5.49 2.15 -20.18
CA ARG A 117 -6.10 2.51 -21.45
C ARG A 117 -5.68 1.46 -22.48
N LEU A 118 -6.65 0.85 -23.14
CA LEU A 118 -6.42 -0.06 -24.25
C LEU A 118 -7.14 0.50 -25.48
N ASP A 119 -6.38 0.78 -26.51
CA ASP A 119 -6.90 1.09 -27.82
C ASP A 119 -6.92 -0.22 -28.63
N PHE A 120 -8.05 -0.52 -29.27
CA PHE A 120 -8.17 -1.71 -30.10
C PHE A 120 -8.86 -1.41 -31.42
N GLU A 121 -8.37 -2.11 -32.43
CA GLU A 121 -8.87 -2.14 -33.78
C GLU A 121 -9.49 -3.52 -34.02
N VAL A 122 -10.73 -3.52 -34.48
CA VAL A 122 -11.52 -4.70 -34.84
C VAL A 122 -11.53 -4.74 -36.35
N ARG A 123 -10.93 -5.80 -36.88
CA ARG A 123 -11.08 -6.19 -38.28
C ARG A 123 -12.31 -7.04 -38.47
#